data_AF-A0A502E6B8-F1
#
_entry.id   AF-A0A502E6B8-F1
#
_cell.length_a   1.000
_cell.length_b   1.000
_cell.length_c   1.000
_cell.angle_alpha   90.00
_cell.angle_beta   90.00
_cell.angle_gamma   90.00
#
_symmetry.space_group_name_H-M   'P 1'
#
loop_
_entity.id
_entity.type
_entity.pdbx_description
1 polymer ?
#
loop_
_entity_poly.entity_id
_entity_poly.type
_entity_poly.pdbx_seq_one_letter_code
_entity_poly.pdbx_strand_id
1 'polypeptide(L)'
;MITSKTAFIIFAFLCIIVFPYYIAILLINSDFLSSIIPGWNTNIVGLQIVSNLIKFLVLSIVSFYYWKLSKNTENIDLKKFTIHLSLTLPAILAGNFNVYKFVEMNLYNPESFLSQIKMVIYINTFINILFFSGQILFWIFYVKFQKKITFSAINQNQKN
;
A
#
# COMPACT_ATOMS: atom_id res chain seq x y z
N MET A 1 3.97 -1.29 -23.34
CA MET A 1 4.95 -1.86 -22.39
C MET A 1 5.50 -0.70 -21.57
N ILE A 2 5.90 -0.93 -20.32
CA ILE A 2 6.53 0.09 -19.48
C ILE A 2 7.95 -0.34 -19.15
N THR A 3 8.88 0.62 -19.04
CA THR A 3 10.23 0.29 -18.62
C THR A 3 10.23 -0.14 -17.16
N SER A 4 10.92 -1.23 -16.84
CA SER A 4 11.01 -1.76 -15.48
C SER A 4 11.57 -0.74 -14.48
N LYS A 5 12.46 0.14 -14.94
CA LYS A 5 13.00 1.27 -14.16
C LYS A 5 11.93 2.28 -13.76
N THR A 6 11.02 2.63 -14.67
CA THR A 6 9.93 3.57 -14.32
C THR A 6 8.93 2.93 -13.36
N ALA A 7 8.62 1.64 -13.52
CA ALA A 7 7.81 0.90 -12.56
C ALA A 7 8.43 0.91 -11.14
N PHE A 8 9.75 0.69 -11.04
CA PHE A 8 10.47 0.81 -9.77
C PHE A 8 10.39 2.22 -9.19
N ILE A 9 10.65 3.26 -9.98
CA ILE A 9 10.62 4.66 -9.53
C ILE A 9 9.22 5.03 -9.00
N ILE A 10 8.16 4.61 -9.69
CA ILE A 10 6.78 4.85 -9.24
C ILE A 10 6.54 4.22 -7.86
N PHE A 11 6.91 2.95 -7.67
CA PHE A 11 6.72 2.28 -6.38
C PHE A 11 7.63 2.82 -5.27
N ALA A 12 8.85 3.24 -5.59
CA ALA A 12 9.71 3.95 -4.66
C ALA A 12 9.12 5.29 -4.23
N PHE A 13 8.51 6.04 -5.16
CA PHE A 13 7.81 7.28 -4.84
C PHE A 13 6.57 7.04 -3.96
N LEU A 14 5.82 5.97 -4.24
CA LEU A 14 4.70 5.54 -3.39
C LEU A 14 5.15 5.16 -1.98
N CYS A 15 6.31 4.51 -1.81
CA CYS A 15 6.91 4.27 -0.50
C CYS A 15 7.17 5.57 0.26
N ILE A 16 7.66 6.62 -0.40
CA ILE A 16 7.91 7.93 0.22
C ILE A 16 6.58 8.57 0.65
N ILE A 17 5.54 8.48 -0.17
CA ILE A 17 4.21 9.02 0.15
C ILE A 17 3.58 8.33 1.38
N VAL A 18 3.72 7.01 1.49
CA VAL A 18 3.22 6.22 2.64
C VAL A 18 4.17 6.29 3.83
N PHE A 19 5.40 6.78 3.62
CA PHE A 19 6.42 6.79 4.66
C PHE A 19 5.85 7.43 5.91
N PRO A 20 5.90 6.73 7.06
CA PRO A 20 5.32 7.23 8.27
C PRO A 20 6.23 8.32 8.85
N TYR A 21 6.25 9.50 8.23
CA TYR A 21 6.98 10.68 8.71
C TYR A 21 6.64 10.98 10.17
N TYR A 22 5.38 10.71 10.55
CA TYR A 22 4.94 10.76 11.93
C TYR A 22 5.76 9.82 12.83
N ILE A 23 6.15 8.60 12.44
CA ILE A 23 6.98 7.71 13.28
C ILE A 23 8.37 8.32 13.55
N ALA A 24 8.98 8.96 12.55
CA ALA A 24 10.27 9.63 12.72
C ALA A 24 10.19 10.85 13.66
N ILE A 25 9.07 11.56 13.65
CA ILE A 25 8.77 12.69 14.56
C ILE A 25 8.27 12.19 15.93
N LEU A 26 7.62 11.03 16.00
CA LEU A 26 7.02 10.42 17.20
C LEU A 26 8.05 9.77 18.13
N LEU A 27 9.20 9.33 17.62
CA LEU A 27 10.34 8.93 18.47
C LEU A 27 10.82 10.06 19.39
N ILE A 28 10.40 11.31 19.12
CA ILE A 28 10.82 12.52 19.85
C ILE A 28 9.77 12.95 20.92
N ASN A 29 8.50 12.52 20.85
CA ASN A 29 7.44 12.94 21.79
C ASN A 29 6.53 11.78 22.25
N SER A 30 6.44 11.52 23.57
CA SER A 30 5.83 10.32 24.18
C SER A 30 4.30 10.30 24.29
N ASP A 31 3.62 11.44 24.23
CA ASP A 31 2.21 11.56 24.70
C ASP A 31 1.14 11.30 23.62
N PHE A 32 1.54 10.74 22.48
CA PHE A 32 0.68 10.55 21.31
C PHE A 32 -0.19 9.28 21.36
N LEU A 33 -0.06 8.46 22.40
CA LEU A 33 -1.01 7.37 22.66
C LEU A 33 -2.30 7.84 23.33
N SER A 34 -2.43 9.15 23.58
CA SER A 34 -3.64 9.75 24.16
C SER A 34 -4.81 9.75 23.16
N SER A 35 -6.01 9.48 23.68
CA SER A 35 -7.24 9.44 22.91
C SER A 35 -7.67 10.84 22.44
N ILE A 36 -7.89 11.04 21.14
CA ILE A 36 -8.46 12.28 20.58
C ILE A 36 -9.90 12.52 21.09
N ILE A 37 -10.63 11.45 21.41
CA ILE A 37 -11.98 11.52 21.95
C ILE A 37 -11.88 11.33 23.47
N PRO A 38 -12.17 12.36 24.28
CA PRO A 38 -12.19 12.22 25.74
C PRO A 38 -13.19 11.12 26.13
N GLY A 39 -12.74 10.10 26.88
CA GLY A 39 -13.58 8.97 27.32
C GLY A 39 -13.53 7.72 26.43
N TRP A 40 -12.82 7.74 25.30
CA TRP A 40 -12.52 6.52 24.53
C TRP A 40 -11.13 5.98 24.89
N ASN A 41 -11.06 4.81 25.52
CA ASN A 41 -9.78 4.14 25.83
C ASN A 41 -9.08 3.52 24.58
N THR A 42 -9.60 3.72 23.37
CA THR A 42 -9.03 3.17 22.13
C THR A 42 -8.35 4.25 21.29
N ASN A 43 -7.05 4.06 21.04
CA ASN A 43 -6.23 4.98 20.27
C ASN A 43 -6.39 4.76 18.75
N ILE A 44 -7.31 5.50 18.14
CA ILE A 44 -7.56 5.48 16.68
C ILE A 44 -6.32 5.91 15.90
N VAL A 45 -5.53 6.85 16.43
CA VAL A 45 -4.30 7.38 15.80
C VAL A 45 -3.22 6.32 15.76
N GLY A 46 -3.02 5.60 16.86
CA GLY A 46 -2.07 4.49 16.95
C GLY A 46 -2.39 3.38 15.94
N LEU A 47 -3.67 3.02 15.78
CA LEU A 47 -4.09 2.02 14.81
C LEU A 47 -3.83 2.46 13.36
N GLN A 48 -4.04 3.73 13.05
CA GLN A 48 -3.75 4.30 11.72
C GLN A 48 -2.23 4.30 11.44
N ILE A 49 -1.41 4.66 12.42
CA ILE A 49 0.06 4.62 12.30
C ILE A 49 0.55 3.19 12.02
N VAL A 50 0.08 2.22 12.79
CA VAL A 50 0.43 0.80 12.60
C VAL A 50 -0.04 0.31 11.22
N SER A 51 -1.24 0.67 10.79
CA SER A 51 -1.75 0.32 9.46
C SER A 51 -0.87 0.88 8.33
N ASN A 52 -0.47 2.16 8.43
CA ASN A 52 0.41 2.79 7.45
C ASN A 52 1.83 2.19 7.48
N LEU A 53 2.34 1.81 8.64
CA LEU A 53 3.62 1.10 8.77
C LEU A 53 3.57 -0.25 8.03
N ILE A 54 2.50 -1.03 8.21
CA ILE A 54 2.33 -2.32 7.51
C ILE A 54 2.32 -2.09 5.99
N LYS A 55 1.55 -1.11 5.50
CA LYS A 55 1.52 -0.75 4.08
C LYS A 55 2.90 -0.33 3.56
N PHE A 56 3.64 0.45 4.33
CA PHE A 56 5.01 0.87 4.00
C PHE A 56 5.96 -0.32 3.86
N LEU A 57 5.96 -1.26 4.81
CA LEU A 57 6.79 -2.46 4.76
C LEU A 57 6.48 -3.30 3.51
N VAL A 58 5.20 -3.52 3.25
CA VAL A 58 4.74 -4.28 2.07
C VAL A 58 5.16 -3.59 0.77
N LEU A 59 4.97 -2.28 0.65
CA LEU A 59 5.41 -1.51 -0.51
C LEU A 59 6.93 -1.52 -0.68
N SER A 60 7.69 -1.50 0.41
CA SER A 60 9.15 -1.56 0.37
C SER A 60 9.63 -2.90 -0.20
N ILE A 61 9.01 -4.01 0.21
CA ILE A 61 9.28 -5.34 -0.35
C ILE A 61 8.96 -5.37 -1.85
N VAL A 62 7.82 -4.81 -2.26
CA VAL A 62 7.40 -4.78 -3.66
C VAL A 62 8.32 -3.92 -4.51
N SER A 63 8.72 -2.76 -3.99
CA SER A 63 9.70 -1.86 -4.61
C SER A 63 11.04 -2.57 -4.80
N PHE A 64 11.51 -3.32 -3.79
CA PHE A 64 12.70 -4.15 -3.90
C PHE A 64 12.59 -5.19 -5.03
N TYR A 65 11.45 -5.85 -5.18
CA TYR A 65 11.24 -6.80 -6.29
C TYR A 65 11.15 -6.13 -7.66
N TYR A 66 10.56 -4.94 -7.76
CA TYR A 66 10.61 -4.15 -9.00
C TYR A 66 12.03 -3.70 -9.33
N TRP A 67 12.83 -3.33 -8.32
CA TRP A 67 14.25 -3.03 -8.50
C TRP A 67 15.00 -4.25 -9.06
N LYS A 68 14.77 -5.44 -8.50
CA LYS A 68 15.35 -6.69 -9.01
C LYS A 68 14.91 -6.98 -10.46
N LEU A 69 13.64 -6.76 -10.79
CA LEU A 69 13.15 -6.87 -12.18
C LEU A 69 13.84 -5.86 -13.11
N SER A 70 14.12 -4.65 -12.61
CA SER A 70 14.76 -3.60 -13.40
C SER A 70 16.20 -3.89 -13.81
N LYS A 71 16.87 -4.78 -13.07
CA LYS A 71 18.23 -5.26 -13.40
C LYS A 71 18.22 -6.36 -14.46
N ASN A 72 17.18 -7.20 -14.46
CA ASN A 72 17.15 -8.39 -15.30
C ASN A 72 16.35 -8.20 -16.59
N THR A 73 15.48 -7.19 -16.66
CA THR A 73 14.58 -6.98 -17.79
C THR A 73 14.31 -5.52 -18.05
N GLU A 74 14.24 -5.15 -19.33
CA GLU A 74 13.96 -3.77 -19.72
C GLU A 74 12.47 -3.43 -19.63
N ASN A 75 11.60 -4.38 -19.97
CA ASN A 75 10.18 -4.12 -20.20
C ASN A 75 9.26 -5.01 -19.37
N ILE A 76 8.23 -4.38 -18.81
CA ILE A 76 7.12 -5.02 -18.09
C ILE A 76 5.83 -4.82 -18.88
N ASP A 77 4.94 -5.81 -18.78
CA ASP A 77 3.59 -5.73 -19.35
C ASP A 77 2.81 -4.58 -18.67
N LEU A 78 2.48 -3.56 -19.47
CA LEU A 78 1.80 -2.35 -19.01
C LEU A 78 0.45 -2.70 -18.36
N LYS A 79 -0.30 -3.66 -18.92
CA LYS A 79 -1.64 -4.01 -18.42
C LYS A 79 -1.57 -4.53 -16.98
N LYS A 80 -0.61 -5.42 -16.72
CA LYS A 80 -0.40 -6.01 -15.38
C LYS A 80 0.10 -4.97 -14.39
N PHE A 81 1.00 -4.09 -14.83
CA PHE A 81 1.48 -2.97 -14.03
C PHE A 81 0.34 -2.02 -13.64
N THR A 82 -0.48 -1.60 -14.60
CA THR A 82 -1.60 -0.68 -14.35
C THR A 82 -2.65 -1.28 -13.42
N ILE A 83 -2.97 -2.57 -13.57
CA ILE A 83 -3.89 -3.26 -12.64
C ILE A 83 -3.32 -3.26 -11.23
N HIS A 84 -2.04 -3.64 -11.06
CA HIS A 84 -1.41 -3.63 -9.75
C HIS A 84 -1.36 -2.23 -9.13
N LEU A 85 -1.00 -1.21 -9.92
CA LEU A 85 -0.99 0.17 -9.47
C LEU A 85 -2.39 0.64 -9.05
N SER A 86 -3.41 0.35 -9.85
CA SER A 86 -4.80 0.74 -9.57
C SER A 86 -5.37 0.08 -8.30
N LEU A 87 -4.94 -1.13 -7.96
CA LEU A 87 -5.34 -1.80 -6.72
C LEU A 87 -4.58 -1.27 -5.50
N THR A 88 -3.37 -0.75 -5.71
CA THR A 88 -2.50 -0.26 -4.64
C THR A 88 -2.79 1.20 -4.28
N LEU A 89 -3.07 2.04 -5.28
CA LEU A 89 -3.21 3.48 -5.13
C LEU A 89 -4.30 3.91 -4.12
N PRO A 90 -5.51 3.32 -4.11
CA PRO A 90 -6.57 3.72 -3.17
C PRO A 90 -6.14 3.58 -1.70
N ALA A 91 -5.38 2.55 -1.38
CA ALA A 91 -4.93 2.29 -0.01
C ALA A 91 -3.82 3.22 0.46
N ILE A 92 -3.03 3.74 -0.48
CA ILE A 92 -2.04 4.78 -0.23
C ILE A 92 -2.74 6.11 0.03
N LEU A 93 -3.71 6.46 -0.81
CA LEU A 93 -4.48 7.70 -0.64
C LEU A 93 -5.27 7.69 0.67
N ALA A 94 -6.01 6.62 0.96
CA ALA A 94 -6.78 6.51 2.21
C ALA A 94 -5.91 6.48 3.47
N GLY A 95 -4.64 6.06 3.37
CA GLY A 95 -3.70 6.14 4.49
C GLY A 95 -3.33 7.58 4.86
N ASN A 96 -3.30 8.47 3.87
CA ASN A 96 -2.90 9.88 4.01
C ASN A 96 -4.09 10.83 4.16
N PHE A 97 -5.21 10.54 3.51
CA PHE A 97 -6.43 11.29 3.66
C PHE A 97 -7.32 10.58 4.67
N ASN A 98 -7.44 11.15 5.87
CA ASN A 98 -8.31 10.61 6.90
C ASN A 98 -9.75 10.51 6.36
N VAL A 99 -10.24 9.28 6.16
CA VAL A 99 -11.56 9.02 5.54
C VAL A 99 -12.69 9.69 6.30
N TYR A 100 -12.51 9.88 7.61
CA TYR A 100 -13.41 10.63 8.48
C TYR A 100 -13.60 12.10 8.05
N LYS A 101 -12.67 12.70 7.30
CA LYS A 101 -12.83 14.07 6.75
C LYS A 101 -13.78 14.14 5.55
N PHE A 102 -14.06 13.02 4.89
CA PHE A 102 -14.98 12.96 3.76
C PHE A 102 -16.41 12.60 4.17
N VAL A 103 -16.62 12.29 5.44
CA VAL A 103 -17.93 11.96 6.01
C VAL A 103 -18.27 13.03 7.03
N GLU A 104 -19.26 13.87 6.72
CA GLU A 104 -19.69 14.96 7.60
C GLU A 104 -20.31 14.37 8.88
N MET A 105 -19.57 14.46 9.99
CA MET A 105 -20.01 13.86 11.25
C MET A 105 -21.13 14.66 11.89
N ASN A 106 -22.34 14.09 11.92
CA ASN A 106 -23.46 14.73 12.59
C ASN A 106 -23.53 14.30 14.07
N LEU A 107 -22.84 15.05 14.92
CA LEU A 107 -22.72 14.78 16.36
C LEU A 107 -24.05 14.90 17.13
N TYR A 108 -25.05 15.56 16.55
CA TYR A 108 -26.34 15.83 17.20
C TYR A 108 -27.38 14.72 16.98
N ASN A 109 -27.11 13.76 16.08
CA ASN A 109 -27.95 12.60 15.87
C ASN A 109 -27.13 11.30 16.03
N PRO A 110 -27.24 10.61 17.18
CA PRO A 110 -26.41 9.45 17.51
C PRO A 110 -26.60 8.26 16.55
N GLU A 111 -27.77 8.08 15.96
CA GLU A 111 -28.01 7.02 14.96
C GLU A 111 -27.25 7.31 13.66
N SER A 112 -27.28 8.57 13.21
CA SER A 112 -26.55 9.00 12.02
C SER A 112 -25.03 8.90 12.22
N PHE A 113 -24.56 9.25 13.42
CA PHE A 113 -23.15 9.15 13.80
C PHE A 113 -22.65 7.69 13.77
N LEU A 114 -23.43 6.76 14.32
CA LEU A 114 -23.09 5.33 14.30
C LEU A 114 -23.04 4.77 12.87
N SER A 115 -23.99 5.17 12.01
CA SER A 115 -24.02 4.77 10.61
C SER A 115 -22.79 5.26 9.84
N GLN A 116 -22.37 6.50 10.08
CA GLN A 116 -21.19 7.10 9.46
C GLN A 116 -19.88 6.41 9.88
N ILE A 117 -19.73 6.05 11.15
CA ILE A 117 -18.59 5.25 11.61
C ILE A 117 -18.55 3.90 10.90
N LYS A 118 -19.69 3.20 10.80
CA LYS A 118 -19.78 1.93 10.08
C LYS A 118 -19.37 2.08 8.62
N MET A 119 -19.83 3.14 7.95
CA MET A 119 -19.45 3.44 6.56
C MET A 119 -17.93 3.61 6.41
N VAL A 120 -17.28 4.37 7.29
CA VAL A 120 -15.82 4.56 7.26
C VAL A 120 -15.08 3.24 7.49
N ILE A 121 -15.55 2.39 8.41
CA ILE A 121 -14.98 1.06 8.64
C ILE A 121 -15.10 0.17 7.39
N TYR A 122 -16.25 0.17 6.72
CA TYR A 122 -16.44 -0.60 5.48
C TYR A 122 -15.53 -0.12 4.35
N ILE A 123 -15.42 1.20 4.15
CA ILE A 123 -14.53 1.78 3.14
C ILE A 123 -13.08 1.38 3.43
N ASN A 124 -12.61 1.55 4.66
CA ASN A 124 -11.24 1.18 5.04
C ASN A 124 -10.97 -0.31 4.86
N THR A 125 -11.92 -1.17 5.24
CA THR A 125 -11.82 -2.62 5.06
C THR A 125 -11.71 -2.97 3.57
N PHE A 126 -12.60 -2.42 2.75
CA PHE A 126 -12.61 -2.65 1.30
C PHE A 126 -11.31 -2.22 0.63
N ILE A 127 -10.82 -1.02 0.97
CA ILE A 127 -9.55 -0.49 0.43
C ILE A 127 -8.36 -1.37 0.83
N ASN A 128 -8.32 -1.87 2.06
CA ASN A 128 -7.27 -2.79 2.50
C ASN A 128 -7.34 -4.14 1.75
N ILE A 129 -8.54 -4.67 1.50
CA ILE A 129 -8.72 -5.89 0.67
C ILE A 129 -8.16 -5.66 -0.73
N LEU A 130 -8.44 -4.51 -1.36
CA LEU A 130 -7.89 -4.17 -2.68
C LEU A 130 -6.36 -4.13 -2.66
N PHE A 131 -5.77 -3.50 -1.64
CA PHE A 131 -4.32 -3.42 -1.49
C PHE A 131 -3.68 -4.81 -1.45
N PHE A 132 -4.12 -5.67 -0.53
CA PHE A 132 -3.56 -7.02 -0.39
C PHE A 132 -3.80 -7.87 -1.65
N SER A 133 -4.96 -7.73 -2.29
CA SER A 133 -5.24 -8.39 -3.57
C SER A 133 -4.26 -7.95 -4.66
N GLY A 134 -3.94 -6.65 -4.72
CA GLY A 134 -2.92 -6.10 -5.61
C GLY A 134 -1.54 -6.73 -5.38
N GLN A 135 -1.13 -6.89 -4.12
CA GLN A 135 0.16 -7.49 -3.78
C GLN A 135 0.23 -8.99 -4.12
N ILE A 136 -0.85 -9.72 -3.89
CA ILE A 136 -0.95 -11.14 -4.28
C ILE A 136 -0.83 -11.28 -5.80
N LEU A 137 -1.53 -10.43 -6.56
CA LEU A 137 -1.45 -10.43 -8.02
C LEU A 137 -0.03 -10.10 -8.52
N PHE A 138 0.64 -9.13 -7.89
CA PHE A 138 2.03 -8.81 -8.18
C PHE A 138 2.97 -9.98 -7.91
N TRP A 139 2.79 -10.67 -6.78
CA TRP A 139 3.60 -11.84 -6.44
C TRP A 139 3.46 -12.96 -7.47
N ILE A 140 2.23 -13.28 -7.87
CA ILE A 140 1.95 -14.28 -8.91
C ILE A 140 2.62 -13.88 -10.23
N PHE A 141 2.52 -12.60 -10.61
CA PHE A 141 3.17 -12.09 -11.81
C PHE A 141 4.70 -12.22 -11.74
N TYR A 142 5.30 -11.79 -10.63
CA TYR A 142 6.74 -11.81 -10.41
C TYR A 142 7.29 -13.24 -10.49
N VAL A 143 6.66 -14.20 -9.82
CA VAL A 143 7.08 -15.61 -9.83
C VAL A 143 6.99 -16.20 -11.24
N LYS A 144 5.90 -15.96 -11.97
CA LYS A 144 5.76 -16.43 -13.36
C LYS A 144 6.85 -15.83 -14.26
N PHE A 145 7.20 -14.57 -14.03
CA PHE A 145 8.21 -13.88 -14.81
C PHE A 145 9.62 -14.43 -14.56
N GLN A 146 9.99 -14.66 -13.29
CA GLN A 146 11.28 -15.27 -12.93
C GLN A 146 11.45 -16.66 -13.55
N LYS A 147 10.41 -17.51 -13.49
CA LYS A 147 10.46 -18.84 -14.13
C LYS A 147 10.75 -18.72 -15.63
N LYS A 148 10.12 -17.78 -16.33
CA LYS A 148 10.35 -17.56 -17.76
C LYS A 148 11.81 -17.20 -18.06
N ILE A 149 12.41 -16.32 -17.25
CA ILE A 149 13.82 -15.92 -17.41
C ILE A 149 14.75 -17.13 -17.20
N THR A 150 14.53 -17.91 -16.15
CA THR A 150 15.35 -19.10 -15.86
C THR A 150 15.28 -20.12 -16.99
N PHE A 151 14.09 -20.42 -17.52
CA PHE A 151 13.95 -21.32 -18.67
C PHE A 151 14.64 -20.79 -19.93
N SER A 152 14.56 -19.49 -20.21
CA SER A 152 15.25 -18.91 -21.37
C SER A 152 16.77 -19.00 -21.25
N ALA A 153 17.33 -18.82 -20.05
CA ALA A 153 18.77 -18.92 -19.83
C ALA A 153 19.28 -20.37 -20.01
N ILE A 154 18.53 -21.37 -19.53
CA ILE A 154 18.87 -22.79 -19.71
C ILE A 154 18.88 -23.17 -21.20
N ASN A 155 17.85 -22.76 -21.94
CA ASN A 155 17.75 -23.06 -23.38
C ASN A 155 18.84 -22.39 -24.22
N GLN A 156 19.36 -21.23 -23.80
CA GLN A 156 20.49 -20.59 -24.48
C GLN A 156 21.80 -21.35 -24.21
N ASN A 157 22.03 -21.81 -22.99
CA ASN A 157 23.23 -22.60 -22.64
C ASN A 157 23.26 -23.99 -23.29
N GLN A 158 22.12 -24.55 -23.70
CA GLN A 158 22.07 -25.83 -24.43
C GLN A 158 22.31 -25.68 -25.94
N LYS A 159 22.30 -24.46 -26.48
CA LYS A 159 22.51 -24.18 -27.91
C LYS A 159 23.94 -23.75 -28.25
N ASN A 160 24.75 -23.44 -27.25
CA ASN A 160 26.17 -23.10 -27.37
C ASN A 160 27.02 -24.31 -26.96
#